data_AF-A0A4Y2HH92-F1
#
_entry.id   AF-A0A4Y2HH92-F1
#
_cell.length_a   1.000
_cell.length_b   1.000
_cell.length_c   1.000
_cell.angle_alpha   90.00
_cell.angle_beta   90.00
_cell.angle_gamma   90.00
#
_symmetry.space_group_name_H-M   'P 1'
#
loop_
_entity.id
_entity.type
_entity.pdbx_description
1 polymer ?
#
loop_
_entity_poly.entity_id
_entity_poly.type
_entity_poly.pdbx_seq_one_letter_code
_entity_poly.pdbx_strand_id
1 'polypeptide(L)'
;MKNLRALETERKFSNWLLEIGEGKSGDNVMLPDIFYPSEQNPVKQLYGDLNLSTIMPEELKGRALLAVTNDASININNQVLVSLPGETVVYEAVDDIVSDDPNDRLTFPVEFLNFLTPTGMTPYKLNLKL
;
A
#
# COMPACT_ATOMS: atom_id res chain seq x y z
N MET A 1 -28.35 9.86 -7.61
CA MET A 1 -27.53 9.18 -6.58
C MET A 1 -26.68 10.25 -5.87
N LYS A 2 -26.36 10.14 -4.57
CA LYS A 2 -25.49 11.09 -3.85
C LYS A 2 -24.32 10.31 -3.24
N ASN A 3 -23.09 10.81 -3.39
CA ASN A 3 -21.93 10.26 -2.68
C ASN A 3 -22.07 10.58 -1.18
N LEU A 4 -22.02 9.55 -0.33
CA LEU A 4 -22.16 9.69 1.13
C LEU A 4 -20.82 9.83 1.87
N ARG A 5 -19.69 9.66 1.17
CA ARG A 5 -18.33 9.72 1.74
C ARG A 5 -17.62 11.04 1.47
N ALA A 6 -17.91 11.69 0.36
CA ALA A 6 -17.37 13.02 0.04
C ALA A 6 -18.01 14.11 0.91
N LEU A 7 -17.25 15.14 1.25
CA LEU A 7 -17.75 16.29 2.01
C LEU A 7 -18.77 17.09 1.19
N GLU A 8 -19.68 17.80 1.86
CA GLU A 8 -20.70 18.61 1.15
C GLU A 8 -20.09 19.74 0.30
N THR A 9 -18.88 20.18 0.65
CA THR A 9 -18.09 21.16 -0.08
C THR A 9 -17.42 20.58 -1.32
N GLU A 10 -17.28 19.26 -1.42
CA GLU A 10 -16.55 18.55 -2.49
C GLU A 10 -17.47 18.12 -3.65
N ARG A 11 -18.49 18.93 -3.98
CA ARG A 11 -19.52 18.53 -4.97
C ARG A 11 -18.94 18.14 -6.34
N LYS A 12 -17.90 18.84 -6.81
CA LYS A 12 -17.25 18.53 -8.09
C LYS A 12 -16.62 17.14 -8.07
N PHE A 13 -15.88 16.83 -7.00
CA PHE A 13 -15.25 15.52 -6.82
C PHE A 13 -16.29 14.40 -6.65
N SER A 14 -17.32 14.65 -5.83
CA SER A 14 -18.45 13.74 -5.65
C SER A 14 -19.12 13.37 -6.98
N ASN A 15 -19.40 14.38 -7.81
CA ASN A 15 -20.05 14.14 -9.11
C ASN A 15 -19.14 13.37 -10.08
N TRP A 16 -17.86 13.72 -10.12
CA TRP A 16 -16.87 13.00 -10.94
C TRP A 16 -16.77 11.51 -10.54
N LEU A 17 -16.74 11.21 -9.23
CA LEU A 17 -16.77 9.83 -8.75
C LEU A 17 -18.05 9.08 -9.15
N LEU A 18 -19.21 9.75 -9.14
CA LEU A 18 -20.47 9.15 -9.58
C LEU A 18 -20.47 8.86 -11.08
N GLU A 19 -19.94 9.77 -11.90
CA GLU A 19 -19.82 9.55 -13.35
C GLU A 19 -18.95 8.34 -13.68
N ILE A 20 -17.83 8.16 -12.96
CA ILE A 20 -16.98 6.97 -13.08
C ILE A 20 -17.74 5.71 -12.66
N GLY A 21 -18.40 5.74 -11.50
CA GLY A 21 -19.15 4.59 -10.98
C GLY A 21 -20.34 4.18 -11.87
N GLU A 22 -20.92 5.14 -12.61
CA GLU A 22 -21.98 4.90 -13.60
C GLU A 22 -21.44 4.51 -14.99
N GLY A 23 -20.12 4.40 -15.16
CA GLY A 23 -19.49 4.00 -16.42
C GLY A 23 -19.52 5.07 -17.51
N LYS A 24 -19.78 6.34 -17.16
CA LYS A 24 -19.87 7.44 -18.14
C LYS A 24 -18.52 7.88 -18.69
N SER A 25 -17.43 7.49 -18.04
CA SER A 25 -16.06 7.84 -18.44
C SER A 25 -15.50 6.97 -19.58
N GLY A 26 -16.21 5.91 -20.01
CA GLY A 26 -15.68 4.93 -20.95
C GLY A 26 -14.55 4.09 -20.35
N ASP A 27 -13.69 3.51 -21.20
CA ASP A 27 -12.61 2.60 -20.76
C ASP A 27 -11.47 3.34 -20.04
N ASN A 28 -11.32 4.65 -20.27
CA ASN A 28 -10.24 5.46 -19.72
C ASN A 28 -10.79 6.58 -18.84
N VAL A 29 -10.38 6.59 -17.58
CA VAL A 29 -10.71 7.66 -16.64
C VAL A 29 -9.66 8.77 -16.74
N MET A 30 -10.06 9.96 -17.16
CA MET A 30 -9.20 11.14 -17.12
C MET A 30 -9.19 11.71 -15.69
N LEU A 31 -8.01 11.77 -15.07
CA LEU A 31 -7.82 12.39 -13.77
C LEU A 31 -7.78 13.92 -13.93
N PRO A 32 -8.58 14.68 -13.18
CA PRO A 32 -8.44 16.13 -13.06
C PRO A 32 -7.03 16.57 -12.65
N ASP A 33 -6.60 17.74 -13.15
CA ASP A 33 -5.24 18.26 -12.93
C ASP A 33 -4.85 18.39 -11.44
N ILE A 34 -5.84 18.61 -10.57
CA ILE A 34 -5.64 18.70 -9.12
C ILE A 34 -5.15 17.39 -8.48
N PHE A 35 -5.28 16.25 -9.18
CA PHE A 35 -4.82 14.95 -8.68
C PHE A 35 -3.36 14.65 -8.99
N TYR A 36 -2.67 15.48 -9.78
CA TYR A 36 -1.24 15.32 -10.00
C TYR A 36 -0.49 16.09 -8.91
N PRO A 37 0.14 15.39 -7.95
CA PRO A 37 0.84 16.07 -6.87
C PRO A 37 2.14 16.70 -7.38
N SER A 38 2.52 17.81 -6.76
CA SER A 38 3.83 18.44 -7.01
C SER A 38 4.98 17.58 -6.46
N GLU A 39 4.78 16.95 -5.30
CA GLU A 39 5.68 15.95 -4.73
C GLU A 39 5.32 14.55 -5.27
N GLN A 40 6.26 13.93 -5.98
CA GLN A 40 6.07 12.64 -6.64
C GLN A 40 6.37 11.46 -5.71
N ASN A 41 7.11 11.67 -4.61
CA ASN A 41 7.32 10.65 -3.60
C ASN A 41 6.07 10.57 -2.69
N PRO A 42 5.32 9.46 -2.70
CA PRO A 42 4.06 9.36 -1.95
C PRO A 42 4.27 9.45 -0.42
N VAL A 43 5.41 8.98 0.09
CA VAL A 43 5.74 9.09 1.51
C VAL A 43 5.97 10.56 1.89
N LYS A 44 6.75 11.30 1.10
CA LYS A 44 6.94 12.74 1.34
C LYS A 44 5.67 13.55 1.13
N GLN A 45 4.85 13.15 0.16
CA GLN A 45 3.58 13.80 -0.10
C GLN A 45 2.63 13.68 1.11
N LEU A 46 2.56 12.49 1.74
CA LEU A 46 1.64 12.25 2.84
C LEU A 46 2.22 12.59 4.22
N TYR A 47 3.53 12.47 4.43
CA TYR A 47 4.18 12.64 5.74
C TYR A 47 5.23 13.74 5.77
N GLY A 48 5.40 14.52 4.70
CA GLY A 48 6.44 15.55 4.61
C GLY A 48 6.27 16.71 5.59
N ASP A 49 5.08 16.87 6.16
CA ASP A 49 4.77 17.81 7.24
C ASP A 49 5.16 17.28 8.63
N LEU A 50 5.55 16.02 8.74
CA LEU A 50 5.78 15.31 10.00
C LEU A 50 7.25 14.91 10.19
N ASN A 51 7.70 14.90 11.44
CA ASN A 51 8.96 14.26 11.81
C ASN A 51 8.71 12.83 12.26
N LEU A 52 8.83 11.88 11.32
CA LEU A 52 8.58 10.45 11.58
C LEU A 52 9.46 9.88 12.69
N SER A 53 10.65 10.43 12.96
CA SER A 53 11.56 9.90 13.99
C SER A 53 11.12 10.19 15.43
N THR A 54 10.20 11.13 15.62
CA THR A 54 9.67 11.53 16.95
C THR A 54 8.15 11.56 16.98
N ILE A 55 7.50 10.90 16.01
CA ILE A 55 6.05 10.97 15.81
C ILE A 55 5.29 10.22 16.89
N MET A 56 4.15 10.78 17.31
CA MET A 56 3.18 10.08 18.15
C MET A 56 2.16 9.31 17.29
N PRO A 57 1.66 8.14 17.73
CA PRO A 57 0.68 7.34 16.99
C PRO A 57 -0.57 8.13 16.56
N GLU A 58 -0.98 9.12 17.35
CA GLU A 58 -2.11 9.99 17.08
C GLU A 58 -1.95 10.81 15.80
N GLU A 59 -0.73 11.21 15.45
CA GLU A 59 -0.43 12.03 14.27
C GLU A 59 -0.50 11.23 12.96
N LEU A 60 -0.41 9.90 13.05
CA LEU A 60 -0.57 8.97 11.93
C LEU A 60 -2.06 8.69 11.61
N LYS A 61 -2.99 9.00 12.54
CA LYS A 61 -4.41 8.70 12.34
C LYS A 61 -4.98 9.44 11.14
N GLY A 62 -5.80 8.73 10.36
CA GLY A 62 -6.48 9.30 9.19
C GLY A 62 -5.59 9.45 7.94
N ARG A 63 -4.32 9.02 8.00
CA ARG A 63 -3.40 9.00 6.86
C ARG A 63 -3.32 7.58 6.30
N ALA A 64 -3.46 7.44 4.97
CA ALA A 64 -3.32 6.15 4.29
C ALA A 64 -2.73 6.35 2.89
N LEU A 65 -1.78 5.48 2.52
CA LEU A 65 -1.29 5.34 1.14
C LEU A 65 -1.90 4.08 0.54
N LEU A 66 -2.42 4.21 -0.68
CA LEU A 66 -2.92 3.09 -1.47
C LEU A 66 -1.94 2.81 -2.59
N ALA A 67 -1.66 1.54 -2.84
CA ALA A 67 -0.83 1.08 -3.94
C ALA A 67 -1.58 0.03 -4.77
N VAL A 68 -1.23 -0.06 -6.05
CA VAL A 68 -1.86 -1.00 -6.99
C VAL A 68 -1.47 -2.44 -6.70
N THR A 69 -0.25 -2.68 -6.24
CA THR A 69 0.30 -4.02 -5.96
C THR A 69 0.73 -4.17 -4.51
N ASN A 70 0.75 -5.42 -4.03
CA ASN A 70 1.25 -5.75 -2.68
C ASN A 70 2.73 -5.39 -2.54
N ASP A 71 3.56 -5.66 -3.55
CA ASP A 71 4.99 -5.31 -3.51
C ASP A 71 5.20 -3.80 -3.31
N ALA A 72 4.43 -2.97 -4.03
CA ALA A 72 4.51 -1.53 -3.89
C ALA A 72 4.05 -1.07 -2.51
N SER A 73 2.98 -1.66 -1.95
CA SER A 73 2.51 -1.32 -0.61
C SER A 73 3.50 -1.74 0.47
N ILE A 74 4.08 -2.94 0.38
CA ILE A 74 5.11 -3.45 1.30
C ILE A 74 6.34 -2.55 1.27
N ASN A 75 6.82 -2.17 0.08
CA ASN A 75 7.96 -1.28 -0.07
C ASN A 75 7.71 0.09 0.59
N ILE A 76 6.55 0.71 0.33
CA ILE A 76 6.16 1.99 0.94
C ILE A 76 6.06 1.86 2.47
N ASN A 77 5.41 0.80 2.96
CA ASN A 77 5.26 0.55 4.39
C ASN A 77 6.62 0.38 5.07
N ASN A 78 7.56 -0.36 4.47
CA ASN A 78 8.91 -0.53 5.00
C ASN A 78 9.70 0.79 5.01
N GLN A 79 9.56 1.65 3.99
CA GLN A 79 10.20 2.97 3.97
C GLN A 79 9.72 3.85 5.12
N VAL A 80 8.41 3.89 5.38
CA VAL A 80 7.83 4.62 6.51
C VAL A 80 8.31 4.00 7.84
N LEU A 81 8.23 2.67 7.97
CA LEU A 81 8.61 1.95 9.19
C LEU A 81 10.05 2.24 9.61
N VAL A 82 11.01 2.26 8.68
CA VAL A 82 12.41 2.59 8.98
C VAL A 82 12.55 3.95 9.66
N SER A 83 11.69 4.91 9.28
CA SER A 83 11.72 6.28 9.78
C SER A 83 11.04 6.45 11.14
N LEU A 84 10.18 5.51 11.56
CA LEU A 84 9.49 5.56 12.86
C LEU A 84 10.44 5.32 14.03
N PRO A 85 10.16 5.86 15.23
CA PRO A 85 10.92 5.54 16.44
C PRO A 85 10.79 4.06 16.80
N GLY A 86 11.71 3.57 17.63
CA GLY A 86 11.69 2.20 18.13
C GLY A 86 12.57 1.21 17.34
N GLU A 87 12.86 0.08 17.97
CA GLU A 87 13.63 -1.01 17.38
C GLU A 87 12.77 -1.84 16.43
N THR A 88 13.33 -2.17 15.26
CA THR A 88 12.66 -3.06 14.31
C THR A 88 12.80 -4.51 14.76
N VAL A 89 11.68 -5.20 14.89
CA VAL A 89 11.62 -6.66 15.05
C VAL A 89 11.28 -7.28 13.70
N VAL A 90 12.06 -8.28 13.29
CA VAL A 90 11.89 -8.98 12.00
C VAL A 90 11.41 -10.40 12.25
N TYR A 91 10.31 -10.77 11.61
CA TYR A 91 9.79 -12.14 11.56
C TYR A 91 9.95 -12.67 10.14
N GLU A 92 10.59 -13.84 10.01
CA GLU A 92 10.78 -14.51 8.73
C GLU A 92 9.84 -15.73 8.67
N ALA A 93 9.08 -15.84 7.57
CA ALA A 93 8.22 -16.99 7.31
C ALA A 93 9.08 -18.23 7.01
N VAL A 94 8.49 -19.40 7.21
CA VAL A 94 9.11 -20.68 6.87
C VAL A 94 8.15 -21.42 5.97
N ASP A 95 8.37 -21.30 4.66
CA ASP A 95 7.56 -21.90 3.62
C ASP A 95 8.26 -23.13 3.04
N ASP A 96 7.51 -24.21 2.83
CA ASP A 96 7.97 -25.40 2.10
C ASP A 96 6.90 -25.83 1.11
N ILE A 97 7.32 -26.49 0.04
CA ILE A 97 6.43 -27.02 -0.98
C ILE A 97 5.92 -28.38 -0.52
N VAL A 98 4.61 -28.53 -0.61
CA VAL A 98 3.94 -29.82 -0.49
C VAL A 98 3.70 -30.34 -1.90
N SER A 99 4.55 -31.27 -2.37
CA SER A 99 4.40 -31.96 -3.66
C SER A 99 4.79 -33.43 -3.55
N ASP A 100 4.15 -34.26 -4.37
CA ASP A 100 4.47 -35.67 -4.54
C ASP A 100 5.63 -35.90 -5.54
N ASP A 101 6.02 -34.89 -6.33
CA ASP A 101 7.16 -34.94 -7.26
C ASP A 101 8.44 -34.41 -6.59
N PRO A 102 9.48 -35.25 -6.40
CA PRO A 102 10.76 -34.81 -5.85
C PRO A 102 11.45 -33.70 -6.67
N ASN A 103 11.15 -33.59 -7.97
CA ASN A 103 11.75 -32.58 -8.85
C ASN A 103 11.18 -31.19 -8.61
N ASP A 104 10.00 -31.05 -8.01
CA ASP A 104 9.39 -29.74 -7.75
C ASP A 104 10.23 -28.91 -6.76
N ARG A 105 10.94 -29.57 -5.83
CA ARG A 105 11.89 -28.90 -4.93
C ARG A 105 13.07 -28.26 -5.67
N LEU A 106 13.40 -28.77 -6.86
CA LEU A 106 14.44 -28.18 -7.74
C LEU A 106 13.87 -27.06 -8.61
N THR A 107 12.60 -27.18 -9.01
CA THR A 107 11.91 -26.19 -9.85
C THR A 107 11.52 -24.93 -9.06
N PHE A 108 11.15 -25.08 -7.80
CA PHE A 108 10.69 -23.99 -6.93
C PHE A 108 11.61 -23.90 -5.70
N PRO A 109 12.76 -23.23 -5.83
CA PRO A 109 13.68 -23.07 -4.72
C PRO A 109 13.08 -22.15 -3.64
N VAL A 110 13.60 -22.21 -2.42
CA VAL A 110 13.10 -21.41 -1.29
C VAL A 110 13.20 -19.90 -1.56
N GLU A 111 14.20 -19.45 -2.33
CA GLU A 111 14.35 -18.07 -2.75
C GLU A 111 13.18 -17.60 -3.64
N PHE A 112 12.64 -18.49 -4.46
CA PHE A 112 11.46 -18.20 -5.26
C PHE A 112 10.22 -18.06 -4.36
N LEU A 113 10.03 -18.97 -3.40
CA LEU A 113 8.92 -18.89 -2.44
C LEU A 113 8.98 -17.59 -1.62
N ASN A 114 10.17 -17.25 -1.14
CA ASN A 114 10.42 -16.05 -0.33
C ASN A 114 10.15 -14.73 -1.09
N PHE A 115 10.10 -14.77 -2.42
CA PHE A 115 9.76 -13.62 -3.26
C PHE A 115 8.26 -13.46 -3.49
N LEU A 116 7.46 -14.52 -3.27
CA LEU A 116 6.03 -14.46 -3.55
C LEU A 116 5.30 -13.57 -2.52
N THR A 117 4.43 -12.69 -3.02
CA THR A 117 3.50 -11.89 -2.19
C THR A 117 2.04 -12.14 -2.59
N PRO A 118 1.56 -13.40 -2.49
CA PRO A 118 0.22 -13.74 -2.94
C PRO A 118 -0.83 -13.03 -2.07
N THR A 119 -1.94 -12.66 -2.69
CA THR A 119 -3.03 -11.96 -2.02
C THR A 119 -3.56 -12.80 -0.85
N GLY A 120 -3.63 -12.19 0.34
CA GLY A 120 -4.13 -12.85 1.55
C GLY A 120 -3.08 -13.58 2.37
N MET A 121 -1.81 -13.57 1.96
CA MET A 121 -0.69 -14.08 2.76
C MET A 121 0.22 -12.96 3.25
N THR A 122 0.90 -13.19 4.37
CA THR A 122 1.94 -12.30 4.86
C THR A 122 3.17 -12.38 3.97
N PRO A 123 3.96 -11.30 3.84
CA PRO A 123 5.26 -11.39 3.16
C PRO A 123 6.21 -12.31 3.90
N TYR A 124 7.19 -12.85 3.19
CA TYR A 124 8.26 -13.67 3.78
C TYR A 124 8.97 -12.95 4.94
N LYS A 125 9.24 -11.64 4.82
CA LYS A 125 9.78 -10.83 5.91
C LYS A 125 8.73 -9.82 6.39
N LEU A 126 8.35 -9.95 7.66
CA LEU A 126 7.48 -9.01 8.34
C LEU A 126 8.30 -8.17 9.32
N ASN A 127 8.44 -6.89 9.03
CA ASN A 127 9.12 -5.92 9.88
C ASN A 127 8.08 -5.17 10.74
N LEU A 128 8.30 -5.10 12.05
CA LEU A 128 7.41 -4.43 13.00
C LEU A 128 8.19 -3.52 13.94
N LYS A 129 7.51 -2.49 14.47
CA LYS A 129 8.00 -1.60 15.54
C LYS A 129 6.90 -1.40 16.59
N LEU A 130 7.29 -1.16 17.83
CA LEU A 130 6.42 -0.84 18.96
C LEU A 130 6.14 0.66 19.06
#